data_AF-A0AAV5UP30-F1
#
_entry.id   AF-A0AAV5UP30-F1
#
_cell.length_a   1.000
_cell.length_b   1.000
_cell.length_c   1.000
_cell.angle_alpha   90.00
_cell.angle_beta   90.00
_cell.angle_gamma   90.00
#
_symmetry.space_group_name_H-M   'P 1'
#
loop_
_entity.id
_entity.type
_entity.pdbx_description
1 polymer ?
#
loop_
_entity_poly.entity_id
_entity_poly.type
_entity_poly.pdbx_seq_one_letter_code
_entity_poly.pdbx_strand_id
1 'polypeptide(L)'
;YVSACSIITIQAKGNCPAKGYDCDDTLPIRYRVRDDDNWANAEVECIDEQACLADDYQIVDKARCRDSKWRAEGKCDIPTTSVVCAKRCDSDVCASHLHDAPSEYKKLSVHDATESSKCAVAKCKCTLHSKLAWQMKNSSLHSSCSLTGSGNGKWAVNDKEKHTYVMCNREKIKIFKKVRVKIFIFCILEVYAHICNSGCDYSCPAGQVLTRLLGDYVRTAISAKCTDDGILIGNGRHVERVGCSSCDVADGRIDLPDGD
;
A
#
# COMPACT_ATOMS: atom_id res chain seq x y z
N TYR A 1 -42.12 -26.64 23.61
CA TYR A 1 -41.01 -27.59 23.43
C TYR A 1 -40.05 -26.98 22.44
N VAL A 2 -39.03 -26.25 22.91
CA VAL A 2 -37.98 -25.72 22.02
C VAL A 2 -36.98 -26.85 21.81
N SER A 3 -37.16 -27.62 20.75
CA SER A 3 -36.11 -28.52 20.26
C SER A 3 -34.98 -27.66 19.66
N ALA A 4 -33.69 -27.93 19.77
CA ALA A 4 -32.96 -28.91 20.59
C ALA A 4 -31.42 -28.74 20.43
N CYS A 5 -30.93 -27.65 19.82
CA CYS A 5 -29.49 -27.44 19.68
C CYS A 5 -28.91 -26.70 20.89
N SER A 6 -27.70 -27.11 21.28
CA SER A 6 -26.87 -26.31 22.17
C SER A 6 -26.54 -24.95 21.54
N ILE A 7 -26.11 -23.99 22.35
CA ILE A 7 -25.57 -22.72 21.83
C ILE A 7 -24.40 -23.04 20.89
N ILE A 8 -24.42 -22.49 19.67
CA ILE A 8 -23.29 -22.59 18.75
C ILE A 8 -22.14 -21.74 19.28
N THR A 9 -20.92 -22.25 19.23
CA THR A 9 -19.75 -21.51 19.74
C THR A 9 -19.25 -20.53 18.68
N ILE A 10 -18.74 -19.36 19.09
CA ILE A 10 -18.07 -18.42 18.18
C ILE A 10 -16.56 -18.55 18.35
N GLN A 11 -15.88 -18.92 17.28
CA GLN A 11 -14.45 -19.23 17.32
C GLN A 11 -13.77 -18.93 15.98
N ALA A 12 -12.83 -17.98 15.97
CA ALA A 12 -12.07 -17.66 14.76
C ALA A 12 -11.09 -18.76 14.35
N LYS A 13 -10.38 -19.34 15.34
CA LYS A 13 -9.40 -20.41 15.10
C LYS A 13 -10.08 -21.70 14.68
N GLY A 14 -9.75 -22.21 13.49
CA GLY A 14 -10.34 -23.43 12.94
C GLY A 14 -11.48 -23.19 11.95
N ASN A 15 -12.14 -22.03 12.04
CA ASN A 15 -13.23 -21.68 11.12
C ASN A 15 -12.79 -20.72 10.01
N CYS A 16 -11.82 -19.85 10.29
CA CYS A 16 -11.51 -18.80 9.36
C CYS A 16 -10.76 -19.29 8.10
N PRO A 17 -11.17 -18.90 6.88
CA PRO A 17 -10.49 -19.29 5.65
C PRO A 17 -9.01 -18.89 5.61
N ALA A 18 -8.21 -19.70 4.94
CA ALA A 18 -6.77 -19.50 4.82
C ALA A 18 -6.38 -18.28 3.96
N LYS A 19 -7.24 -17.88 3.00
CA LYS A 19 -6.99 -16.77 2.06
C LYS A 19 -8.27 -16.00 1.77
N GLY A 20 -8.14 -14.70 1.51
CA GLY A 20 -9.19 -13.82 1.01
C GLY A 20 -10.18 -13.28 2.06
N TYR A 21 -10.06 -13.70 3.32
CA TYR A 21 -11.00 -13.32 4.38
C TYR A 21 -10.30 -12.96 5.69
N ASP A 22 -10.88 -11.97 6.37
CA ASP A 22 -10.51 -11.51 7.71
C ASP A 22 -11.65 -11.90 8.67
N CYS A 23 -11.37 -12.71 9.69
CA CYS A 23 -12.39 -13.15 10.63
C CYS A 23 -12.29 -12.40 11.93
N ASP A 24 -13.44 -12.12 12.51
CA ASP A 24 -13.58 -11.33 13.71
C ASP A 24 -14.64 -11.99 14.59
N ASP A 25 -14.19 -12.55 15.71
CA ASP A 25 -15.03 -13.20 16.71
C ASP A 25 -15.79 -12.22 17.61
N THR A 26 -15.53 -10.91 17.45
CA THR A 26 -16.28 -9.85 18.12
C THR A 26 -17.49 -9.38 17.29
N LEU A 27 -17.58 -9.78 16.02
CA LEU A 27 -18.73 -9.45 15.18
C LEU A 27 -19.97 -10.19 15.67
N PRO A 28 -21.09 -9.47 15.87
CA PRO A 28 -22.28 -10.08 16.41
C PRO A 28 -22.98 -10.95 15.36
N ILE A 29 -23.54 -12.06 15.83
CA ILE A 29 -24.36 -12.98 15.05
C ILE A 29 -25.84 -12.76 15.38
N ARG A 30 -26.71 -12.99 14.39
CA ARG A 30 -28.15 -13.03 14.60
C ARG A 30 -28.58 -14.47 14.80
N TYR A 31 -29.26 -14.73 15.90
CA TYR A 31 -29.94 -15.99 16.17
C TYR A 31 -31.43 -15.84 15.87
N ARG A 32 -31.97 -16.69 14.98
CA ARG A 32 -33.41 -16.73 14.68
C ARG A 32 -33.96 -18.11 15.00
N VAL A 33 -35.10 -18.16 15.67
CA VAL A 33 -35.90 -19.39 15.79
C VAL A 33 -37.06 -19.25 14.81
N ARG A 34 -37.15 -20.16 13.84
CA ARG A 34 -38.32 -20.29 12.98
C ARG A 34 -39.25 -21.31 13.60
N ASP A 35 -40.44 -20.85 13.98
CA ASP A 35 -41.57 -21.72 14.26
C ASP A 35 -42.23 -22.08 12.92
N ASP A 36 -41.65 -23.04 12.21
CA ASP A 36 -42.36 -23.71 11.12
C ASP A 36 -43.13 -24.90 11.72
N ASP A 37 -44.39 -25.07 11.28
CA ASP A 37 -45.47 -25.88 11.89
C ASP A 37 -45.17 -27.34 12.30
N ASN A 38 -43.95 -27.87 12.11
CA ASN A 38 -43.58 -29.19 12.63
C ASN A 38 -42.14 -29.36 13.14
N TRP A 39 -41.23 -28.37 13.05
CA TRP A 39 -39.90 -28.44 13.66
C TRP A 39 -39.37 -27.04 13.99
N ALA A 40 -39.05 -26.80 15.26
CA ALA A 40 -38.32 -25.59 15.67
C ALA A 40 -36.92 -25.62 15.04
N ASN A 41 -36.72 -24.80 14.03
CA ASN A 41 -35.44 -24.68 13.33
C ASN A 41 -34.76 -23.38 13.78
N ALA A 42 -33.60 -23.48 14.41
CA ALA A 42 -32.78 -22.32 14.69
C ALA A 42 -31.83 -22.02 13.52
N GLU A 43 -31.60 -20.75 13.23
CA GLU A 43 -30.68 -20.28 12.20
C GLU A 43 -29.72 -19.25 12.81
N VAL A 44 -28.46 -19.29 12.37
CA VAL A 44 -27.43 -18.31 12.72
C VAL A 44 -26.85 -17.71 11.45
N GLU A 45 -26.76 -16.38 11.43
CA GLU A 45 -26.17 -15.57 10.36
C GLU A 45 -25.32 -14.43 10.97
N CYS A 46 -24.41 -13.84 10.21
CA CYS A 46 -23.74 -12.60 10.64
C CYS A 46 -24.73 -11.42 10.60
N ILE A 47 -24.67 -10.52 11.59
CA ILE A 47 -25.52 -9.31 11.57
C ILE A 47 -25.03 -8.33 10.49
N ASP A 48 -23.72 -8.23 10.32
CA ASP A 48 -23.11 -7.37 9.32
C ASP A 48 -23.35 -7.92 7.92
N GLU A 49 -24.05 -7.15 7.08
CA GLU A 49 -24.41 -7.54 5.70
C GLU A 49 -23.19 -7.74 4.79
N GLN A 50 -22.04 -7.19 5.17
CA GLN A 50 -20.77 -7.37 4.44
C GLN A 50 -19.95 -8.56 4.96
N ALA A 51 -20.43 -9.25 6.01
CA ALA A 51 -19.81 -10.43 6.57
C ALA A 51 -20.58 -11.69 6.17
N CYS A 52 -19.85 -12.76 5.90
CA CYS A 52 -20.38 -14.10 5.73
C CYS A 52 -20.01 -14.95 6.94
N LEU A 53 -20.74 -16.04 7.18
CA LEU A 53 -20.30 -17.02 8.16
C LEU A 53 -19.16 -17.85 7.58
N ALA A 54 -18.28 -18.29 8.46
CA ALA A 54 -17.22 -19.24 8.16
C ALA A 54 -17.23 -20.41 9.15
N ASP A 55 -16.94 -21.58 8.61
CA ASP A 55 -16.88 -22.87 9.29
C ASP A 55 -15.83 -23.74 8.57
N ASP A 56 -15.01 -24.46 9.32
CA ASP A 56 -13.97 -25.36 8.79
C ASP A 56 -13.18 -24.80 7.59
N TYR A 57 -12.66 -23.57 7.77
CA TYR A 57 -11.87 -22.83 6.77
C TYR A 57 -12.61 -22.46 5.47
N GLN A 58 -13.94 -22.53 5.46
CA GLN A 58 -14.78 -22.24 4.29
C GLN A 58 -15.84 -21.18 4.62
N ILE A 59 -16.28 -20.45 3.59
CA ILE A 59 -17.42 -19.55 3.69
C ILE A 59 -18.71 -20.34 3.51
N VAL A 60 -19.66 -20.09 4.39
CA VAL A 60 -20.98 -20.71 4.44
C VAL A 60 -22.05 -19.63 4.52
N ASP A 61 -23.23 -19.92 3.97
CA ASP A 61 -24.29 -18.91 3.89
C ASP A 61 -24.92 -18.69 5.28
N LYS A 62 -25.19 -19.79 5.99
CA LYS A 62 -25.75 -19.79 7.35
C LYS A 62 -25.54 -21.13 8.05
N ALA A 63 -25.69 -21.16 9.37
CA ALA A 63 -25.79 -22.41 10.12
C ALA A 63 -27.23 -22.66 10.56
N ARG A 64 -27.73 -23.88 10.39
CA ARG A 64 -29.07 -24.29 10.83
C ARG A 64 -29.01 -25.41 11.85
N CYS A 65 -29.88 -25.34 12.84
CA CYS A 65 -30.16 -26.42 13.77
C CYS A 65 -31.20 -27.35 13.16
N ARG A 66 -30.85 -28.62 12.93
CA ARG A 66 -31.76 -29.69 12.50
C ARG A 66 -31.50 -30.92 13.35
N ASP A 67 -32.56 -31.57 13.83
CA ASP A 67 -32.46 -32.77 14.68
C ASP A 67 -31.47 -32.62 15.85
N SER A 68 -31.53 -31.47 16.54
CA SER A 68 -30.64 -31.14 17.68
C SER A 68 -29.16 -30.96 17.32
N LYS A 69 -28.81 -30.85 16.03
CA LYS A 69 -27.42 -30.66 15.56
C LYS A 69 -27.29 -29.43 14.67
N TRP A 70 -26.22 -28.69 14.86
CA TRP A 70 -25.86 -27.60 13.96
C TRP A 70 -25.24 -28.13 12.67
N ARG A 71 -25.66 -27.55 11.56
CA ARG A 71 -25.12 -27.81 10.23
C ARG A 71 -24.88 -26.49 9.52
N ALA A 72 -23.68 -26.28 9.02
CA ALA A 72 -23.35 -25.16 8.16
C ALA A 72 -23.87 -25.46 6.74
N GLU A 73 -24.69 -24.56 6.21
CA GLU A 73 -25.20 -24.64 4.84
C GLU A 73 -24.21 -23.97 3.90
N GLY A 74 -23.60 -24.80 3.05
CA GLY A 74 -22.77 -24.38 1.93
C GLY A 74 -22.94 -25.37 0.78
N LYS A 75 -21.84 -25.73 0.10
CA LYS A 75 -21.85 -26.79 -0.93
C LYS A 75 -22.23 -28.17 -0.38
N CYS A 76 -22.03 -28.39 0.91
CA CYS A 76 -22.38 -29.60 1.64
C CYS A 76 -23.02 -29.22 2.98
N ASP A 77 -23.95 -30.04 3.49
CA ASP A 77 -24.47 -29.93 4.86
C ASP A 77 -23.40 -30.43 5.86
N ILE A 78 -22.53 -29.53 6.33
CA ILE A 78 -21.39 -29.87 7.19
C ILE A 78 -21.83 -29.82 8.66
N PRO A 79 -21.73 -30.91 9.44
CA PRO A 79 -21.95 -30.84 10.88
C PRO A 79 -20.94 -29.87 11.52
N THR A 80 -21.44 -28.90 12.29
CA THR A 80 -20.60 -27.90 12.93
C THR A 80 -20.94 -27.76 14.41
N THR A 81 -19.98 -27.28 15.20
CA THR A 81 -20.18 -26.89 16.60
C THR A 81 -19.76 -25.45 16.86
N SER A 82 -19.15 -24.80 15.86
CA SER A 82 -18.63 -23.45 15.98
C SER A 82 -18.61 -22.72 14.64
N VAL A 83 -18.83 -21.42 14.65
CA VAL A 83 -18.72 -20.57 13.46
C VAL A 83 -18.01 -19.27 13.79
N VAL A 84 -17.69 -18.47 12.77
CA VAL A 84 -17.20 -17.09 12.95
C VAL A 84 -17.67 -16.22 11.80
N CYS A 85 -17.83 -14.92 12.04
CA CYS A 85 -18.03 -13.97 10.95
C CYS A 85 -16.71 -13.65 10.26
N ALA A 86 -16.76 -13.66 8.93
CA ALA A 86 -15.63 -13.43 8.04
C ALA A 86 -16.00 -12.37 7.01
N LYS A 87 -15.11 -11.42 6.77
CA LYS A 87 -15.29 -10.40 5.74
C LYS A 87 -14.21 -10.50 4.67
N ARG A 88 -14.58 -10.27 3.42
CA ARG A 88 -13.64 -10.37 2.29
C ARG A 88 -12.56 -9.29 2.37
N CYS A 89 -11.31 -9.66 2.15
CA CYS A 89 -10.15 -8.77 2.18
C CYS A 89 -9.20 -9.02 0.99
N ASP A 90 -9.70 -9.64 -0.09
CA ASP A 90 -9.00 -9.81 -1.35
C ASP A 90 -8.95 -8.51 -2.17
N SER A 91 -8.25 -8.52 -3.30
CA SER A 91 -7.91 -7.31 -4.05
C SER A 91 -9.14 -6.55 -4.58
N ASP A 92 -10.24 -7.26 -4.84
CA ASP A 92 -11.49 -6.69 -5.33
C ASP A 92 -12.25 -5.85 -4.29
N VAL A 93 -11.88 -5.96 -3.02
CA VAL A 93 -12.60 -5.30 -1.90
C VAL A 93 -11.92 -4.01 -1.47
N CYS A 94 -10.60 -3.93 -1.58
CA CYS A 94 -9.83 -2.78 -1.12
C CYS A 94 -9.53 -1.81 -2.29
N ALA A 95 -10.06 -0.59 -2.23
CA ALA A 95 -9.84 0.39 -3.27
C ALA A 95 -8.36 0.82 -3.36
N SER A 96 -7.74 0.65 -4.53
CA SER A 96 -6.31 0.87 -4.73
C SER A 96 -5.93 2.29 -5.19
N HIS A 97 -6.92 3.14 -5.48
CA HIS A 97 -6.73 4.49 -6.02
C HIS A 97 -7.99 5.35 -5.86
N LEU A 98 -7.80 6.66 -5.93
CA LEU A 98 -8.88 7.63 -6.13
C LEU A 98 -9.13 7.80 -7.65
N HIS A 99 -10.38 8.00 -8.06
CA HIS A 99 -10.74 8.13 -9.48
C HIS A 99 -10.05 9.33 -10.17
N ASP A 100 -9.83 10.42 -9.42
CA ASP A 100 -9.18 11.66 -9.88
C ASP A 100 -7.98 12.01 -8.99
N ALA A 101 -7.00 11.10 -8.93
CA ALA A 101 -5.79 11.35 -8.15
C ALA A 101 -4.90 12.42 -8.82
N PRO A 102 -4.36 13.39 -8.06
CA PRO A 102 -3.35 14.32 -8.57
C PRO A 102 -2.13 13.58 -9.12
N SER A 103 -1.47 14.17 -10.12
CA SER A 103 -0.37 13.54 -10.88
C SER A 103 0.83 13.06 -10.05
N GLU A 104 1.03 13.67 -8.88
CA GLU A 104 2.06 13.33 -7.90
C GLU A 104 1.79 12.01 -7.15
N TYR A 105 0.56 11.51 -7.20
CA TYR A 105 0.18 10.23 -6.63
C TYR A 105 0.18 9.15 -7.70
N LYS A 106 0.77 8.00 -7.37
CA LYS A 106 0.80 6.81 -8.21
C LYS A 106 -0.05 5.71 -7.59
N LYS A 107 -0.62 4.88 -8.46
CA LYS A 107 -1.40 3.70 -8.07
C LYS A 107 -0.51 2.71 -7.31
N LEU A 108 -1.08 2.08 -6.29
CA LEU A 108 -0.43 0.97 -5.59
C LEU A 108 -0.35 -0.26 -6.50
N SER A 109 0.72 -1.05 -6.35
CA SER A 109 0.74 -2.42 -6.85
C SER A 109 0.01 -3.30 -5.85
N VAL A 110 -1.20 -3.72 -6.17
CA VAL A 110 -1.99 -4.60 -5.32
C VAL A 110 -1.77 -6.04 -5.74
N HIS A 111 -1.51 -6.90 -4.76
CA HIS A 111 -1.36 -8.32 -4.91
C HIS A 111 -2.43 -9.04 -4.10
N ASP A 112 -2.95 -10.14 -4.64
CA ASP A 112 -3.93 -10.98 -3.95
C ASP A 112 -3.37 -11.61 -2.67
N ALA A 113 -4.28 -12.17 -1.88
CA ALA A 113 -3.92 -13.00 -0.75
C ALA A 113 -3.03 -14.17 -1.20
N THR A 114 -1.99 -14.45 -0.42
CA THR A 114 -1.00 -15.52 -0.64
C THR A 114 -0.99 -16.48 0.55
N GLU A 115 -0.19 -17.53 0.51
CA GLU A 115 -0.02 -18.41 1.69
C GLU A 115 0.62 -17.68 2.87
N SER A 116 1.50 -16.73 2.59
CA SER A 116 2.16 -15.89 3.60
C SER A 116 1.30 -14.70 4.06
N SER A 117 0.25 -14.34 3.32
CA SER A 117 -0.62 -13.21 3.65
C SER A 117 -2.07 -13.54 3.35
N LYS A 118 -2.86 -13.70 4.42
CA LYS A 118 -4.27 -14.05 4.34
C LYS A 118 -5.13 -13.05 3.54
N CYS A 119 -4.74 -11.78 3.54
CA CYS A 119 -5.42 -10.71 2.83
C CYS A 119 -4.54 -10.11 1.73
N ALA A 120 -5.16 -9.34 0.83
CA ALA A 120 -4.46 -8.63 -0.23
C ALA A 120 -3.35 -7.73 0.34
N VAL A 121 -2.27 -7.58 -0.41
CA VAL A 121 -1.13 -6.73 -0.02
C VAL A 121 -0.93 -5.66 -1.08
N ALA A 122 -1.03 -4.40 -0.69
CA ALA A 122 -0.67 -3.28 -1.52
C ALA A 122 0.78 -2.88 -1.26
N LYS A 123 1.55 -2.67 -2.32
CA LYS A 123 2.93 -2.19 -2.24
C LYS A 123 3.14 -0.95 -3.07
N CYS A 124 3.91 -0.01 -2.54
CA CYS A 124 4.56 0.99 -3.37
C CYS A 124 5.82 0.38 -3.98
N LYS A 125 6.08 0.70 -5.25
CA LYS A 125 7.37 0.41 -5.86
C LYS A 125 8.42 1.16 -5.03
N CYS A 126 9.21 0.44 -4.24
CA CYS A 126 10.16 1.03 -3.29
C CYS A 126 11.17 1.87 -4.05
N THR A 127 10.91 3.18 -4.10
CA THR A 127 11.88 4.20 -4.44
C THR A 127 12.14 4.98 -3.15
N LEU A 128 13.31 5.60 -3.01
CA LEU A 128 13.73 6.30 -1.78
C LEU A 128 12.76 7.42 -1.31
N HIS A 129 11.73 7.73 -2.10
CA HIS A 129 10.81 8.85 -1.89
C HIS A 129 9.32 8.47 -1.97
N SER A 130 8.98 7.17 -2.05
CA SER A 130 7.57 6.75 -2.07
C SER A 130 7.01 6.67 -0.64
N LYS A 131 6.04 7.53 -0.32
CA LYS A 131 5.31 7.56 0.95
C LYS A 131 3.88 7.08 0.75
N LEU A 132 3.34 6.33 1.70
CA LEU A 132 1.91 6.04 1.70
C LEU A 132 1.16 7.31 2.12
N ALA A 133 0.19 7.70 1.30
CA ALA A 133 -0.68 8.83 1.59
C ALA A 133 -2.14 8.38 1.62
N TRP A 134 -2.88 8.91 2.58
CA TRP A 134 -4.30 8.65 2.76
C TRP A 134 -5.07 9.98 2.82
N GLN A 135 -6.27 10.01 2.23
CA GLN A 135 -7.23 11.11 2.36
C GLN A 135 -6.73 12.54 1.99
N MET A 136 -5.84 12.70 1.01
CA MET A 136 -5.26 14.01 0.61
C MET A 136 -4.69 14.87 1.76
N LYS A 137 -4.54 14.31 2.97
CA LYS A 137 -3.84 14.97 4.07
C LYS A 137 -2.38 14.58 3.97
N ASN A 138 -1.48 15.56 4.08
CA ASN A 138 -0.02 15.43 4.02
C ASN A 138 0.59 14.57 5.14
N SER A 139 -0.19 13.71 5.79
CA SER A 139 0.32 12.70 6.70
C SER A 139 1.00 11.61 5.86
N SER A 140 2.29 11.44 6.10
CA SER A 140 3.12 10.46 5.40
C SER A 140 3.57 9.37 6.36
N LEU A 141 3.41 8.12 5.94
CA LEU A 141 3.98 6.97 6.63
C LEU A 141 5.37 6.71 6.10
N HIS A 142 6.35 6.66 7.01
CA HIS A 142 7.77 6.67 6.68
C HIS A 142 8.45 5.28 6.71
N SER A 143 7.73 4.19 6.97
CA SER A 143 8.41 2.95 7.40
C SER A 143 7.88 1.60 6.89
N SER A 144 6.93 1.55 5.94
CA SER A 144 6.66 0.30 5.24
C SER A 144 6.21 0.56 3.80
N CYS A 145 6.90 -0.05 2.81
CA CYS A 145 6.45 -0.02 1.42
C CYS A 145 5.17 -0.86 1.19
N SER A 146 4.59 -1.47 2.23
CA SER A 146 3.51 -2.44 2.10
C SER A 146 2.40 -2.25 3.13
N LEU A 147 1.17 -2.51 2.70
CA LEU A 147 -0.06 -2.50 3.49
C LEU A 147 -0.85 -3.77 3.24
N THR A 148 -1.63 -4.18 4.22
CA THR A 148 -2.49 -5.36 4.11
C THR A 148 -3.95 -4.92 4.07
N GLY A 149 -4.76 -5.52 3.22
CA GLY A 149 -6.20 -5.32 3.18
C GLY A 149 -6.83 -5.85 4.47
N SER A 150 -7.89 -5.20 4.93
CA SER A 150 -8.74 -5.70 6.01
C SER A 150 -10.11 -6.04 5.44
N GLY A 151 -10.82 -6.94 6.13
CA GLY A 151 -12.14 -7.42 5.71
C GLY A 151 -13.20 -6.33 5.52
N ASN A 152 -12.98 -5.12 6.03
CA ASN A 152 -13.92 -4.00 5.91
C ASN A 152 -13.69 -3.12 4.67
N GLY A 153 -12.99 -3.61 3.64
CA GLY A 153 -12.70 -2.84 2.42
C GLY A 153 -11.72 -1.70 2.62
N LYS A 154 -10.89 -1.76 3.68
CA LYS A 154 -9.89 -0.74 4.00
C LYS A 154 -8.50 -1.35 4.05
N TRP A 155 -7.50 -0.56 3.69
CA TRP A 155 -6.10 -0.89 3.90
C TRP A 155 -5.70 -0.64 5.34
N ALA A 156 -5.19 -1.66 6.01
CA ALA A 156 -4.61 -1.58 7.34
C ALA A 156 -3.13 -1.17 7.24
N VAL A 157 -2.78 -0.08 7.92
CA VAL A 157 -1.40 0.35 8.16
C VAL A 157 -0.81 -0.40 9.34
N ASN A 158 -1.62 -0.54 10.36
CA ASN A 158 -1.37 -1.28 11.59
C ASN A 158 -2.72 -1.78 12.10
N ASP A 159 -2.74 -2.43 13.26
CA ASP A 159 -3.97 -3.02 13.82
C ASP A 159 -5.07 -1.99 14.12
N LYS A 160 -4.71 -0.71 14.28
CA LYS A 160 -5.62 0.37 14.71
C LYS A 160 -6.01 1.31 13.57
N GLU A 161 -5.10 1.55 12.62
CA GLU A 161 -5.28 2.53 11.55
C GLU A 161 -5.64 1.85 10.23
N LYS A 162 -6.87 2.13 9.77
CA LYS A 162 -7.43 1.59 8.54
C LYS A 162 -7.93 2.72 7.63
N HIS A 163 -7.57 2.67 6.35
CA HIS A 163 -7.90 3.71 5.37
C HIS A 163 -8.63 3.15 4.15
N THR A 164 -9.70 3.81 3.73
CA THR A 164 -10.47 3.41 2.54
C THR A 164 -9.64 3.52 1.26
N TYR A 165 -8.78 4.53 1.17
CA TYR A 165 -7.94 4.78 0.01
C TYR A 165 -6.53 5.01 0.46
N VAL A 166 -5.59 4.34 -0.21
CA VAL A 166 -4.17 4.60 -0.06
C VAL A 166 -3.55 4.74 -1.44
N MET A 167 -2.55 5.62 -1.54
CA MET A 167 -1.79 5.84 -2.76
C MET A 167 -0.31 6.00 -2.44
N CYS A 168 0.54 5.83 -3.45
CA CYS A 168 1.95 6.17 -3.35
C CYS A 168 2.12 7.65 -3.69
N ASN A 169 2.52 8.46 -2.72
CA ASN A 169 2.95 9.82 -2.94
C ASN A 169 4.46 9.84 -3.19
N ARG A 170 4.89 10.54 -4.23
CA ARG A 170 6.32 10.83 -4.40
C ARG A 170 6.64 12.07 -3.59
N GLU A 171 7.52 11.95 -2.60
CA GLU A 171 8.03 13.11 -1.89
C GLU A 171 8.65 14.09 -2.88
N LYS A 172 8.12 15.32 -2.92
CA LYS A 172 8.72 16.39 -3.71
C LYS A 172 10.12 16.61 -3.13
N ILE A 173 11.15 16.31 -3.93
CA ILE A 173 12.52 16.66 -3.59
C ILE A 173 12.50 18.16 -3.32
N LYS A 174 12.82 18.55 -2.08
CA LYS A 174 12.89 19.97 -1.72
C LYS A 174 13.94 20.61 -2.62
N ILE A 175 13.49 21.52 -3.48
CA ILE A 175 14.37 22.31 -4.32
C ILE A 175 15.17 23.19 -3.37
N PHE A 176 16.45 22.88 -3.19
CA PHE A 176 17.38 23.84 -2.60
C PHE A 176 17.56 24.96 -3.62
N LYS A 177 17.03 26.15 -3.31
CA LYS A 177 17.23 27.34 -4.12
C LYS A 177 18.72 27.69 -4.09
N LYS A 178 19.36 27.54 -5.27
CA LYS A 178 20.65 28.15 -5.63
C LYS A 178 21.82 27.85 -4.68
N VAL A 179 22.52 26.74 -4.92
CA VAL A 179 23.84 26.51 -4.32
C VAL A 179 24.87 27.28 -5.13
N ARG A 180 25.42 28.36 -4.55
CA ARG A 180 26.57 29.07 -5.12
C ARG A 180 27.85 28.43 -4.59
N VAL A 181 28.50 27.59 -5.40
CA VAL A 181 29.84 27.10 -5.09
C VAL A 181 30.83 28.12 -5.62
N LYS A 182 31.57 28.79 -4.73
CA LYS A 182 32.70 29.65 -5.13
C LYS A 182 33.92 28.76 -5.34
N ILE A 183 34.19 28.39 -6.58
CA ILE A 183 35.48 27.79 -6.92
C ILE A 183 36.48 28.95 -7.00
N PHE A 184 37.52 28.91 -6.15
CA PHE A 184 38.63 29.85 -6.20
C PHE A 184 39.21 29.78 -7.62
N ILE A 185 39.31 30.94 -8.30
CA ILE A 185 39.71 31.16 -9.70
C ILE A 185 38.49 31.28 -10.64
N PHE A 186 37.85 32.46 -10.60
CA PHE A 186 37.02 33.11 -11.63
C PHE A 186 35.78 32.42 -12.25
N CYS A 187 35.47 31.16 -11.95
CA CYS A 187 34.29 30.48 -12.50
C CYS A 187 33.25 30.20 -11.40
N ILE A 188 32.10 30.88 -11.46
CA ILE A 188 30.96 30.57 -10.60
C ILE A 188 30.26 29.34 -11.19
N LEU A 189 30.27 28.23 -10.47
CA LEU A 189 29.42 27.08 -10.77
C LEU A 189 28.00 27.40 -10.27
N GLU A 190 27.10 27.75 -11.18
CA GLU A 190 25.67 27.85 -10.86
C GLU A 190 24.99 26.50 -11.19
N VAL A 191 24.88 25.64 -10.18
CA VAL A 191 24.15 24.37 -10.30
C VAL A 191 22.66 24.65 -10.15
N TYR A 192 21.96 24.72 -11.27
CA TYR A 192 20.50 24.74 -11.29
C TYR A 192 19.99 23.30 -11.21
N ALA A 193 19.57 22.88 -10.01
CA ALA A 193 18.83 21.64 -9.85
C ALA A 193 17.45 21.81 -10.53
N HIS A 194 17.34 21.38 -11.78
CA HIS A 194 16.07 21.38 -12.50
C HIS A 194 15.21 20.16 -12.13
N ILE A 195 13.90 20.40 -12.09
CA ILE A 195 12.87 19.37 -11.87
C ILE A 195 13.06 18.26 -12.90
N CYS A 196 13.31 17.05 -12.42
CA CYS A 196 13.38 15.82 -13.21
C CYS A 196 11.97 15.36 -13.57
N ASN A 197 11.48 15.80 -14.73
CA ASN A 197 10.30 15.20 -15.37
C ASN A 197 10.73 13.91 -16.06
N SER A 198 10.00 12.82 -15.84
CA SER A 198 10.31 11.50 -16.41
C SER A 198 10.45 11.59 -17.93
N GLY A 199 11.50 10.99 -18.48
CA GLY A 199 11.76 10.96 -19.92
C GLY A 199 12.44 12.20 -20.50
N CYS A 200 12.80 13.19 -19.67
CA CYS A 200 13.59 14.34 -20.13
C CYS A 200 15.10 14.03 -20.17
N ASP A 201 15.74 14.52 -21.23
CA ASP A 201 17.20 14.57 -21.36
C ASP A 201 17.70 15.97 -21.00
N TYR A 202 18.82 16.04 -20.27
CA TYR A 202 19.46 17.28 -19.87
C TYR A 202 20.69 17.54 -20.72
N SER A 203 20.74 18.74 -21.31
CA SER A 203 21.87 19.28 -22.05
C SER A 203 22.11 20.73 -21.66
N CYS A 204 23.37 21.16 -21.64
CA CYS A 204 23.71 22.56 -21.43
C CYS A 204 23.70 23.35 -22.74
N PRO A 205 23.40 24.65 -22.71
CA PRO A 205 23.59 25.55 -23.84
C PRO A 205 25.01 25.48 -24.41
N ALA A 206 25.18 25.89 -25.67
CA ALA A 206 26.49 25.94 -26.32
C ALA A 206 27.49 26.79 -25.51
N GLY A 207 28.72 26.30 -25.36
CA GLY A 207 29.76 26.93 -24.55
C GLY A 207 29.67 26.63 -23.05
N GLN A 208 28.76 25.75 -22.64
CA GLN A 208 28.69 25.25 -21.26
C GLN A 208 28.87 23.73 -21.20
N VAL A 209 29.44 23.27 -20.09
CA VAL A 209 29.70 21.85 -19.81
C VAL A 209 28.72 21.37 -18.76
N LEU A 210 28.09 20.22 -19.02
CA LEU A 210 27.24 19.56 -18.04
C LEU A 210 28.12 18.92 -16.97
N THR A 211 27.88 19.28 -15.71
CA THR A 211 28.56 18.75 -14.55
C THR A 211 27.58 17.97 -13.69
N ARG A 212 28.06 16.91 -13.05
CA ARG A 212 27.32 16.08 -12.09
C ARG A 212 27.98 16.13 -10.72
N LEU A 213 27.16 16.07 -9.67
CA LEU A 213 27.60 15.92 -8.29
C LEU A 213 27.32 14.51 -7.77
N LEU A 214 28.34 13.93 -7.15
CA LEU A 214 28.32 12.66 -6.44
C LEU A 214 28.80 12.96 -5.01
N GLY A 215 27.90 13.43 -4.13
CA GLY A 215 28.30 13.97 -2.83
C GLY A 215 29.08 15.28 -2.97
N ASP A 216 30.33 15.28 -2.48
CA ASP A 216 31.26 16.41 -2.54
C ASP A 216 32.20 16.36 -3.76
N TYR A 217 31.93 15.49 -4.75
CA TYR A 217 32.76 15.34 -5.94
C TYR A 217 32.03 15.82 -7.19
N VAL A 218 32.65 16.73 -7.95
CA VAL A 218 32.15 17.21 -9.24
C VAL A 218 32.83 16.44 -10.35
N ARG A 219 32.04 16.02 -11.35
CA ARG A 219 32.55 15.38 -12.54
C ARG A 219 31.87 15.91 -13.79
N THR A 220 32.62 15.95 -14.88
CA THR A 220 32.01 16.24 -16.19
C THR A 220 31.07 15.10 -16.61
N ALA A 221 29.90 15.45 -17.14
CA ALA A 221 28.91 14.53 -17.68
C ALA A 221 28.63 14.87 -19.15
N ILE A 222 28.45 13.85 -19.98
CA ILE A 222 28.11 14.05 -21.40
C ILE A 222 26.60 14.20 -21.56
N SER A 223 25.86 13.45 -20.75
CA SER A 223 24.41 13.54 -20.67
C SER A 223 23.95 13.20 -19.26
N ALA A 224 22.77 13.69 -18.91
CA ALA A 224 22.00 13.19 -17.79
C ALA A 224 20.57 12.97 -18.24
N LYS A 225 20.00 11.82 -17.88
CA LYS A 225 18.64 11.44 -18.23
C LYS A 225 17.83 11.21 -16.97
N CYS A 226 16.61 11.72 -16.98
CA CYS A 226 15.62 11.36 -15.99
C CYS A 226 15.01 10.01 -16.36
N THR A 227 15.21 8.98 -15.54
CA THR A 227 14.47 7.73 -15.69
C THR A 227 12.98 7.92 -15.38
N ASP A 228 12.15 6.95 -15.74
CA ASP A 228 10.73 6.94 -15.38
C ASP A 228 10.52 6.85 -13.86
N ASP A 229 11.50 6.28 -13.15
CA ASP A 229 11.57 6.26 -11.69
C ASP A 229 12.02 7.63 -11.10
N GLY A 230 12.26 8.61 -11.98
CA GLY A 230 12.68 9.96 -11.68
C GLY A 230 14.03 10.06 -10.98
N ILE A 231 14.84 9.01 -11.17
CA ILE A 231 16.25 8.94 -10.80
C ILE A 231 17.03 9.61 -11.93
N LEU A 232 17.88 10.55 -11.58
CA LEU A 232 18.77 11.19 -12.53
C LEU A 232 19.98 10.29 -12.76
N ILE A 233 20.18 9.87 -14.00
CA ILE A 233 21.29 9.01 -14.40
C ILE A 233 22.21 9.78 -15.33
N GLY A 234 23.47 9.95 -14.93
CA GLY A 234 24.53 10.50 -15.77
C GLY A 234 25.56 9.41 -16.09
N ASN A 235 25.84 9.17 -17.37
CA ASN A 235 26.77 8.12 -17.83
C ASN A 235 26.56 6.76 -17.13
N GLY A 236 25.29 6.32 -17.01
CA GLY A 236 24.92 5.03 -16.41
C GLY A 236 25.00 4.94 -14.88
N ARG A 237 25.28 6.05 -14.18
CA ARG A 237 25.32 6.09 -12.70
C ARG A 237 24.28 7.04 -12.14
N HIS A 238 23.78 6.74 -10.94
CA HIS A 238 22.95 7.65 -10.17
C HIS A 238 23.71 8.95 -9.89
N VAL A 239 23.03 10.08 -10.03
CA VAL A 239 23.56 11.42 -9.81
C VAL A 239 22.59 12.18 -8.93
N GLU A 240 23.11 12.87 -7.90
CA GLU A 240 22.28 13.64 -6.98
C GLU A 240 21.84 14.97 -7.58
N ARG A 241 22.74 15.63 -8.31
CA ARG A 241 22.51 16.95 -8.95
C ARG A 241 23.30 17.08 -10.24
N VAL A 242 22.74 17.82 -11.19
CA VAL A 242 23.43 18.27 -12.40
C VAL A 242 23.36 19.78 -12.53
N GLY A 243 24.36 20.37 -13.16
CA GLY A 243 24.45 21.80 -13.43
C GLY A 243 25.22 22.09 -14.71
N CYS A 244 25.14 23.32 -15.18
CA CYS A 244 25.91 23.78 -16.33
C CYS A 244 26.99 24.76 -15.88
N SER A 245 28.22 24.57 -16.36
CA SER A 245 29.35 25.48 -16.10
C SER A 245 29.84 26.10 -17.40
N SER A 246 30.18 27.38 -17.39
CA SER A 246 30.79 28.08 -18.54
C SER A 246 32.31 27.83 -18.68
N CYS A 247 32.89 27.05 -17.77
CA CYS A 247 34.30 26.70 -17.74
C CYS A 247 34.42 25.17 -17.60
N ASP A 248 35.51 24.61 -18.13
CA ASP A 248 35.91 23.24 -17.83
C ASP A 248 36.19 23.13 -16.32
N VAL A 249 35.31 22.45 -15.60
CA VAL A 249 35.52 22.13 -14.19
C VAL A 249 36.34 20.86 -14.14
N ALA A 250 37.56 20.94 -13.63
CA ALA A 250 38.37 19.75 -13.41
C ALA A 250 37.63 18.77 -12.49
N ASP A 251 37.65 17.49 -12.85
CA ASP A 251 37.13 16.43 -12.00
C ASP A 251 37.82 16.52 -10.62
N GLY A 252 37.04 16.63 -9.54
CA GLY A 252 37.63 16.92 -8.24
C GLY A 252 36.64 17.05 -7.09
N ARG A 253 37.19 17.08 -5.88
CA ARG A 253 36.44 17.35 -4.65
C ARG A 253 36.17 18.85 -4.56
N ILE A 254 34.94 19.21 -4.21
CA ILE A 254 34.55 20.57 -3.90
C ILE A 254 34.21 20.67 -2.42
N ASP A 255 34.67 21.76 -1.80
CA ASP A 255 34.18 22.12 -0.48
C ASP A 255 32.81 22.78 -0.66
N LEU A 256 31.75 22.02 -0.39
CA LEU A 256 30.42 22.57 -0.29
C LEU A 256 30.36 23.42 0.98
N PRO A 257 29.91 24.70 0.92
CA PRO A 257 29.66 25.44 2.14
C PRO A 257 28.63 24.66 2.97
N ASP A 258 28.93 24.45 4.26
CA ASP A 258 28.02 23.80 5.19
C ASP A 258 26.64 24.47 5.08
N GLY A 259 25.63 23.68 4.72
CA GLY A 259 24.35 24.18 4.23
C GLY A 259 23.50 24.84 5.30
N ASP A 260 22.92 26.01 4.96
CA ASP A 260 21.68 26.54 5.53
C ASP A 260 20.44 25.86 4.91
#